data_AF-A0A673KIW0-F1
#
_entry.id   AF-A0A673KIW0-F1
#
_cell.length_a   1.000
_cell.length_b   1.000
_cell.length_c   1.000
_cell.angle_alpha   90.00
_cell.angle_beta   90.00
_cell.angle_gamma   90.00
#
_symmetry.space_group_name_H-M   'P 1'
#
loop_
_entity.id
_entity.type
_entity.pdbx_description
1 polymer ?
#
loop_
_entity_poly.entity_id
_entity_poly.type
_entity_poly.pdbx_seq_one_letter_code
_entity_poly.pdbx_strand_id
1 'polypeptide(L)'
;MANEPRDPMPLEEPMFILGNGEVYRNQTEIKMSQIVLPCHANYCGELSAGQLLKWMDSTACLSAERHAGCSCITASVDDIHFETTIGVGQVVNITAKVNRAFTSSMEVGILVSCEDLFSDRQWKVCHAFATFVARRTEAGKVQLKQVIPRTQAEQMEYSLAAERRRMRLIHAEIINDLLSSCSSQTVSECLDYQEAVPAERTRVESVELVLPPHANHQVSTFGGQIMAWMENVATISARCTYKKYNIYKMYIFLILDLFIIFV
;
A
#
# COMPACT_ATOMS: atom_id res chain seq x y z
N MET A 1 -18.12 -8.75 -29.97
CA MET A 1 -17.99 -9.75 -28.89
C MET A 1 -18.36 -9.05 -27.59
N ALA A 2 -19.51 -9.39 -27.03
CA ALA A 2 -20.01 -8.77 -25.80
C ALA A 2 -19.10 -9.20 -24.63
N ASN A 3 -18.64 -8.23 -23.84
CA ASN A 3 -17.97 -8.50 -22.58
C ASN A 3 -18.99 -9.14 -21.65
N GLU A 4 -18.83 -10.42 -21.36
CA GLU A 4 -19.54 -11.06 -20.26
C GLU A 4 -19.17 -10.36 -18.95
N PRO A 5 -20.15 -10.08 -18.07
CA PRO A 5 -19.85 -9.55 -16.75
C PRO A 5 -19.04 -10.60 -15.99
N ARG A 6 -17.80 -10.26 -15.61
CA ARG A 6 -17.01 -11.11 -14.71
C ARG A 6 -17.78 -11.22 -13.41
N ASP A 7 -18.11 -12.45 -13.00
CA ASP A 7 -18.67 -12.69 -11.68
C ASP A 7 -17.76 -12.05 -10.62
N PRO A 8 -18.32 -11.33 -9.63
CA PRO A 8 -17.53 -10.77 -8.56
C PRO A 8 -16.81 -11.91 -7.84
N MET A 9 -15.48 -11.83 -7.75
CA MET A 9 -14.69 -12.75 -6.93
C MET A 9 -15.30 -12.77 -5.52
N PRO A 10 -15.51 -13.97 -4.92
CA PRO A 10 -16.04 -14.07 -3.57
C PRO A 10 -15.19 -13.24 -2.61
N LEU A 11 -15.84 -12.43 -1.77
CA LEU A 11 -15.18 -11.59 -0.78
C LEU A 11 -14.55 -12.41 0.36
N GLU A 12 -15.02 -13.64 0.56
CA GLU A 12 -14.44 -14.61 1.50
C GLU A 12 -13.93 -15.84 0.74
N GLU A 13 -12.68 -16.22 1.03
CA GLU A 13 -12.10 -17.46 0.52
C GLU A 13 -12.86 -18.68 1.08
N PRO A 14 -13.12 -19.73 0.26
CA PRO A 14 -13.80 -20.92 0.74
C PRO A 14 -13.02 -21.58 1.89
N MET A 15 -13.72 -21.95 2.97
CA MET A 15 -13.11 -22.56 4.15
C MET A 15 -12.39 -23.86 3.80
N PHE A 16 -11.06 -23.88 3.97
CA PHE A 16 -10.27 -25.10 3.86
C PHE A 16 -10.31 -25.85 5.19
N ILE A 17 -10.81 -27.08 5.20
CA ILE A 17 -10.90 -27.91 6.41
C ILE A 17 -9.70 -28.87 6.43
N LEU A 18 -8.94 -28.85 7.52
CA LEU A 18 -7.82 -29.76 7.73
C LEU A 18 -8.33 -31.20 7.94
N GLY A 19 -7.48 -32.20 7.72
CA GLY A 19 -7.84 -33.62 7.87
C GLY A 19 -8.30 -34.03 9.29
N ASN A 20 -8.14 -33.15 10.29
CA ASN A 20 -8.62 -33.30 11.66
C ASN A 20 -9.98 -32.60 11.92
N GLY A 21 -10.61 -32.00 10.90
CA GLY A 21 -11.90 -31.29 11.03
C GLY A 21 -11.79 -29.82 11.44
N GLU A 22 -10.59 -29.28 11.65
CA GLU A 22 -10.39 -27.87 11.99
C GLU A 22 -10.39 -26.97 10.74
N VAL A 23 -11.01 -25.79 10.83
CA VAL A 23 -10.94 -24.78 9.76
C VAL A 23 -9.54 -24.21 9.74
N TYR A 24 -8.85 -24.36 8.60
CA TYR A 24 -7.55 -23.77 8.38
C TYR A 24 -7.66 -22.25 8.35
N ARG A 25 -6.83 -21.60 9.17
CA ARG A 25 -6.59 -20.16 9.11
C ARG A 25 -5.11 -19.92 8.93
N ASN A 26 -4.76 -19.01 8.04
CA ASN A 26 -3.39 -18.57 7.90
C ASN A 26 -2.97 -17.88 9.20
N GLN A 27 -1.95 -18.41 9.87
CA GLN A 27 -1.52 -17.92 11.19
C GLN A 27 -1.01 -16.46 11.14
N THR A 28 -0.58 -16.00 9.97
CA THR A 28 -0.09 -14.63 9.76
C THR A 28 -1.23 -13.65 9.47
N GLU A 29 -2.45 -14.12 9.26
CA GLU A 29 -3.58 -13.27 8.87
C GLU A 29 -3.98 -12.30 9.99
N ILE A 30 -4.03 -11.01 9.65
CA ILE A 30 -4.55 -9.93 10.49
C ILE A 30 -5.78 -9.36 9.80
N LYS A 31 -6.82 -9.08 10.60
CA LYS A 31 -7.99 -8.33 10.16
C LYS A 31 -8.14 -7.07 10.99
N MET A 32 -8.44 -5.96 10.33
CA MET A 32 -8.78 -4.68 10.95
C MET A 32 -10.09 -4.19 10.34
N SER A 33 -11.04 -3.82 11.19
CA SER A 33 -12.29 -3.18 10.78
C SER A 33 -12.39 -1.81 11.42
N GLN A 34 -12.66 -0.78 10.62
CA GLN A 34 -12.75 0.61 11.08
C GLN A 34 -13.95 1.30 10.46
N ILE A 35 -14.75 1.95 11.29
CA ILE A 35 -15.78 2.87 10.80
C ILE A 35 -15.13 4.18 10.33
N VAL A 36 -15.52 4.66 9.16
CA VAL A 36 -15.05 5.95 8.65
C VAL A 36 -15.77 7.08 9.41
N LEU A 37 -15.02 7.76 10.26
CA LEU A 37 -15.48 8.91 11.03
C LEU A 37 -15.20 10.20 10.25
N PRO A 38 -15.87 11.32 10.58
CA PRO A 38 -15.59 12.61 9.96
C PRO A 38 -14.13 13.05 10.04
N CYS A 39 -13.40 12.69 11.11
CA CYS A 39 -11.97 12.99 11.25
C CYS A 39 -11.06 12.17 10.32
N HIS A 40 -11.56 11.08 9.74
CA HIS A 40 -10.86 10.26 8.75
C HIS A 40 -11.09 10.77 7.32
N ALA A 41 -12.04 11.67 7.12
CA ALA A 41 -12.47 12.11 5.81
C ALA A 41 -11.69 13.31 5.29
N ASN A 42 -11.58 13.39 3.97
CA ASN A 42 -11.16 14.55 3.22
C ASN A 42 -12.29 15.59 3.15
N TYR A 43 -12.00 16.72 2.52
CA TYR A 43 -12.94 17.83 2.31
C TYR A 43 -14.21 17.48 1.50
N CYS A 44 -14.22 16.35 0.78
CA CYS A 44 -15.39 15.85 0.06
C CYS A 44 -16.30 14.96 0.92
N GLY A 45 -15.93 14.68 2.18
CA GLY A 45 -16.65 13.74 3.03
C GLY A 45 -16.37 12.26 2.71
N GLU A 46 -15.27 11.99 2.01
CA GLU A 46 -14.79 10.64 1.68
C GLU A 46 -13.52 10.33 2.48
N LEU A 47 -13.22 9.06 2.75
CA LEU A 47 -12.00 8.64 3.43
C LEU A 47 -10.76 9.20 2.74
N SER A 48 -9.88 9.85 3.51
CA SER A 48 -8.56 10.28 3.02
C SER A 48 -7.74 9.05 2.62
N ALA A 49 -7.12 9.11 1.43
CA ALA A 49 -6.22 8.07 0.96
C ALA A 49 -5.03 7.89 1.91
N GLY A 50 -4.48 8.96 2.47
CA GLY A 50 -3.44 8.88 3.50
C GLY A 50 -3.88 8.13 4.75
N GLN A 51 -5.11 8.36 5.23
CA GLN A 51 -5.65 7.61 6.37
C GLN A 51 -5.82 6.12 6.05
N LEU A 52 -6.28 5.78 4.85
CA LEU A 52 -6.38 4.39 4.41
C LEU A 52 -5.00 3.72 4.32
N LEU A 53 -4.01 4.38 3.73
CA LEU A 53 -2.62 3.89 3.66
C LEU A 53 -2.02 3.64 5.05
N LYS A 54 -2.34 4.51 6.02
CA LYS A 54 -1.92 4.32 7.41
C LYS A 54 -2.52 3.06 8.04
N TRP A 55 -3.80 2.79 7.83
CA TRP A 55 -4.45 1.56 8.33
C TRP A 55 -3.95 0.31 7.60
N MET A 56 -3.75 0.38 6.29
CA MET A 56 -3.19 -0.71 5.48
C MET A 56 -1.81 -1.11 5.98
N ASP A 57 -0.90 -0.15 6.14
CA ASP A 57 0.45 -0.39 6.64
C ASP A 57 0.45 -0.93 8.06
N SER A 58 -0.37 -0.38 8.95
CA SER A 58 -0.48 -0.87 10.33
C SER A 58 -0.92 -2.34 10.37
N THR A 59 -1.90 -2.70 9.56
CA THR A 59 -2.42 -4.08 9.47
C THR A 59 -1.37 -5.03 8.89
N ALA A 60 -0.67 -4.60 7.84
CA ALA A 60 0.36 -5.38 7.18
C ALA A 60 1.62 -5.55 8.05
N CYS A 61 2.02 -4.50 8.76
CA CYS A 61 3.13 -4.53 9.71
C CYS A 61 2.87 -5.54 10.82
N LEU A 62 1.67 -5.55 11.41
CA LEU A 62 1.30 -6.54 12.42
C LEU A 62 1.36 -7.99 11.87
N SER A 63 1.00 -8.19 10.60
CA SER A 63 1.10 -9.50 9.95
C SER A 63 2.56 -9.93 9.80
N ALA A 64 3.42 -9.00 9.36
CA ALA A 64 4.85 -9.22 9.23
C ALA A 64 5.52 -9.48 10.59
N GLU A 65 5.22 -8.68 11.62
CA GLU A 65 5.74 -8.84 12.97
C GLU A 65 5.32 -10.17 13.59
N ARG A 66 4.06 -10.58 13.38
CA ARG A 66 3.56 -11.89 13.85
C ARG A 66 4.35 -13.05 13.22
N HIS A 67 4.71 -12.93 11.95
CA HIS A 67 5.51 -13.94 11.27
C HIS A 67 6.99 -13.92 11.70
N ALA A 68 7.57 -12.72 11.82
CA ALA A 68 8.99 -12.53 12.16
C ALA A 68 9.30 -12.81 13.64
N GLY A 69 8.34 -12.58 14.54
CA GLY A 69 8.57 -12.60 15.98
C GLY A 69 9.45 -11.45 16.48
N CYS A 70 9.61 -10.38 15.68
CA CYS A 70 10.31 -9.16 16.03
C CYS A 70 9.74 -7.97 15.23
N SER A 71 10.22 -6.76 15.56
CA SER A 71 9.85 -5.52 14.87
C SER A 71 10.15 -5.58 13.38
N CYS A 72 9.22 -5.05 12.59
CA CYS A 72 9.33 -4.95 11.14
C CYS A 72 9.16 -3.50 10.71
N ILE A 73 9.87 -3.12 9.66
CA ILE A 73 9.70 -1.82 9.00
C ILE A 73 9.23 -2.02 7.57
N THR A 74 8.41 -1.09 7.09
CA THR A 74 8.00 -1.02 5.69
C THR A 74 9.22 -0.67 4.86
N ALA A 75 9.52 -1.45 3.83
CA ALA A 75 10.65 -1.24 2.94
C ALA A 75 10.22 -0.78 1.54
N SER A 76 9.08 -1.26 1.07
CA SER A 76 8.44 -0.76 -0.15
C SER A 76 6.96 -1.12 -0.15
N VAL A 77 6.20 -0.42 -0.97
CA VAL A 77 4.80 -0.71 -1.26
C VAL A 77 4.66 -0.75 -2.79
N ASP A 78 3.88 -1.70 -3.30
CA ASP A 78 3.61 -1.82 -4.74
C ASP A 78 2.53 -0.85 -5.18
N ASP A 79 2.33 -0.72 -6.49
CA ASP A 79 1.27 0.10 -7.07
C ASP A 79 -0.10 -0.23 -6.46
N ILE A 80 -0.72 0.78 -5.87
CA ILE A 80 -2.06 0.69 -5.28
C ILE A 80 -3.04 1.38 -6.22
N HIS A 81 -4.13 0.70 -6.53
CA HIS A 81 -5.21 1.27 -7.33
C HIS A 81 -6.49 1.26 -6.49
N PHE A 82 -7.04 2.43 -6.18
CA PHE A 82 -8.32 2.55 -5.50
C PHE A 82 -9.44 2.51 -6.54
N GLU A 83 -10.25 1.45 -6.53
CA GLU A 83 -11.34 1.26 -7.49
C GLU A 83 -12.57 2.11 -7.13
N THR A 84 -12.79 2.34 -5.84
CA THR A 84 -13.98 3.02 -5.30
C THR A 84 -13.63 3.93 -4.13
N THR A 85 -14.34 5.06 -4.01
CA THR A 85 -14.25 5.91 -2.81
C THR A 85 -15.07 5.32 -1.66
N ILE A 86 -14.70 5.69 -0.43
CA ILE A 86 -15.37 5.23 0.80
C ILE A 86 -15.92 6.46 1.52
N GLY A 87 -17.20 6.47 1.82
CA GLY A 87 -17.88 7.56 2.51
C GLY A 87 -17.80 7.46 4.04
N VAL A 88 -18.00 8.59 4.71
CA VAL A 88 -18.22 8.63 6.17
C VAL A 88 -19.42 7.77 6.56
N GLY A 89 -19.27 7.00 7.64
CA GLY A 89 -20.28 6.07 8.16
C GLY A 89 -20.16 4.64 7.60
N GLN A 90 -19.41 4.43 6.53
CA GLN A 90 -19.10 3.10 6.00
C GLN A 90 -18.00 2.42 6.81
N VAL A 91 -17.90 1.10 6.72
CA VAL A 91 -16.89 0.28 7.42
C VAL A 91 -15.85 -0.20 6.45
N VAL A 92 -14.57 0.09 6.74
CA VAL A 92 -13.43 -0.43 6.01
C VAL A 92 -12.96 -1.71 6.69
N ASN A 93 -12.86 -2.78 5.91
CA ASN A 93 -12.36 -4.09 6.32
C ASN A 93 -11.04 -4.36 5.59
N ILE A 94 -9.94 -4.40 6.34
CA ILE A 94 -8.58 -4.65 5.84
C ILE A 94 -8.14 -6.02 6.32
N THR A 95 -7.75 -6.89 5.39
CA THR A 95 -7.12 -8.18 5.70
C THR A 95 -5.71 -8.18 5.16
N ALA A 96 -4.74 -8.57 5.98
CA ALA A 96 -3.34 -8.69 5.56
C ALA A 96 -2.77 -10.06 5.96
N LYS A 97 -2.02 -10.69 5.06
CA LYS A 97 -1.34 -11.98 5.30
C LYS A 97 0.03 -12.01 4.63
N VAL A 98 0.98 -12.74 5.20
CA VAL A 98 2.31 -12.93 4.59
C VAL A 98 2.18 -13.93 3.44
N ASN A 99 2.44 -13.49 2.22
CA ASN A 99 2.42 -14.34 1.03
C ASN A 99 3.70 -15.18 0.96
N ARG A 100 4.85 -14.55 1.25
CA ARG A 100 6.16 -15.20 1.17
C ARG A 100 7.19 -14.50 2.04
N ALA A 101 7.97 -15.28 2.78
CA ALA A 101 9.16 -14.81 3.48
C ALA A 101 10.43 -15.19 2.71
N PHE A 102 11.42 -14.31 2.74
CA PHE A 102 12.71 -14.50 2.09
C PHE A 102 13.81 -14.65 3.16
N THR A 103 14.92 -13.92 3.03
CA THR A 103 16.01 -13.94 4.02
C THR A 103 15.65 -13.10 5.25
N SER A 104 15.66 -11.78 5.09
CA SER A 104 15.29 -10.78 6.12
C SER A 104 14.05 -9.98 5.76
N SER A 105 13.54 -10.15 4.53
CA SER A 105 12.35 -9.48 4.03
C SER A 105 11.21 -10.45 3.77
N MET A 106 9.98 -9.93 3.73
CA MET A 106 8.79 -10.69 3.38
C MET A 106 7.81 -9.82 2.60
N GLU A 107 7.02 -10.45 1.74
CA GLU A 107 5.91 -9.81 1.06
C GLU A 107 4.61 -10.09 1.82
N VAL A 108 3.85 -9.04 2.09
CA VAL A 108 2.53 -9.07 2.72
C VAL A 108 1.50 -8.64 1.68
N GLY A 109 0.49 -9.49 1.45
CA GLY A 109 -0.69 -9.14 0.65
C GLY A 109 -1.72 -8.42 1.53
N ILE A 110 -2.36 -7.39 0.98
CA ILE A 110 -3.33 -6.54 1.67
C ILE A 110 -4.58 -6.46 0.80
N LEU A 111 -5.71 -6.91 1.33
CA LEU A 111 -7.03 -6.79 0.72
C LEU A 111 -7.86 -5.78 1.50
N VAL A 112 -8.35 -4.75 0.82
CA VAL A 112 -9.27 -3.76 1.38
C VAL A 112 -10.64 -3.96 0.76
N SER A 113 -11.63 -4.13 1.62
CA SER A 113 -13.05 -4.10 1.26
C SER A 113 -13.78 -3.05 2.09
N CYS A 114 -14.92 -2.60 1.58
CA CYS A 114 -15.79 -1.67 2.25
C CYS A 114 -17.17 -2.30 2.38
N GLU A 115 -17.83 -2.00 3.48
CA GLU A 115 -19.18 -2.46 3.82
C GLU A 115 -20.04 -1.28 4.24
N ASP A 116 -21.27 -1.24 3.74
CA ASP A 116 -22.31 -0.34 4.19
C ASP A 116 -23.34 -1.12 5.03
N LEU A 117 -23.28 -0.90 6.34
CA LEU A 117 -24.10 -1.59 7.34
C LEU A 117 -25.61 -1.37 7.18
N PHE A 118 -26.03 -0.30 6.50
CA PHE A 118 -27.45 0.00 6.30
C PHE A 118 -28.01 -0.61 5.02
N SER A 119 -27.16 -0.81 4.02
CA SER A 119 -27.58 -1.40 2.74
C SER A 119 -27.17 -2.86 2.56
N ASP A 120 -26.44 -3.43 3.53
CA ASP A 120 -25.90 -4.80 3.50
C ASP A 120 -25.07 -5.07 2.23
N ARG A 121 -24.38 -4.02 1.76
CA ARG A 121 -23.53 -4.07 0.56
C ARG A 121 -22.09 -4.10 0.97
N GLN A 122 -21.34 -5.03 0.39
CA GLN A 122 -19.89 -5.10 0.51
C GLN A 122 -19.25 -5.11 -0.88
N TRP A 123 -18.16 -4.38 -1.03
CA TRP A 123 -17.38 -4.36 -2.27
C TRP A 123 -15.88 -4.27 -1.98
N LYS A 124 -15.09 -4.73 -2.95
CA LYS A 124 -13.63 -4.61 -2.90
C LYS A 124 -13.22 -3.19 -3.27
N VAL A 125 -12.27 -2.63 -2.54
CA VAL A 125 -11.74 -1.27 -2.75
C VAL A 125 -10.40 -1.33 -3.46
N CYS A 126 -9.47 -2.14 -2.94
CA CYS A 126 -8.17 -2.33 -3.55
C CYS A 126 -7.50 -3.63 -3.09
N HIS A 127 -6.48 -4.03 -3.85
CA HIS A 127 -5.54 -5.07 -3.47
C HIS A 127 -4.14 -4.49 -3.61
N ALA A 128 -3.31 -4.67 -2.59
CA ALA A 128 -1.97 -4.10 -2.54
C ALA A 128 -0.98 -5.14 -2.00
N PHE A 129 0.30 -4.92 -2.31
CA PHE A 129 1.39 -5.72 -1.76
C PHE A 129 2.41 -4.79 -1.14
N ALA A 130 2.93 -5.17 0.03
CA ALA A 130 3.96 -4.41 0.73
C ALA A 130 5.10 -5.33 1.11
N THR A 131 6.33 -4.82 1.01
CA THR A 131 7.53 -5.51 1.46
C THR A 131 7.93 -4.98 2.83
N PHE A 132 8.07 -5.89 3.79
CA PHE A 132 8.54 -5.58 5.13
C PHE A 132 9.92 -6.21 5.36
N VAL A 133 10.76 -5.53 6.14
CA VAL A 133 12.07 -6.02 6.56
C VAL A 133 12.08 -6.14 8.08
N ALA A 134 12.44 -7.32 8.57
CA ALA A 134 12.56 -7.58 9.98
C ALA A 134 13.86 -6.99 10.53
N ARG A 135 13.75 -6.25 11.65
CA ARG A 135 14.89 -5.65 12.36
C ARG A 135 14.96 -6.21 13.78
N ARG A 136 16.13 -6.73 14.17
CA ARG A 136 16.44 -7.11 15.55
C ARG A 136 17.29 -6.02 16.20
N THR A 137 17.04 -5.79 17.48
CA THR A 137 17.84 -4.87 18.32
C THR A 137 19.23 -5.41 18.63
N GLU A 138 19.41 -6.74 18.57
CA GLU A 138 20.70 -7.40 18.78
C GLU A 138 21.46 -7.55 17.44
N ALA A 139 22.80 -7.54 17.49
CA ALA A 139 23.72 -7.50 16.34
C ALA A 139 23.71 -8.73 15.40
N GLY A 140 22.66 -9.55 15.42
CA GLY A 140 22.49 -10.72 14.57
C GLY A 140 21.70 -10.43 13.30
N LYS A 141 22.10 -11.04 12.18
CA LYS A 141 21.30 -11.06 10.95
C LYS A 141 19.97 -11.79 11.23
N VAL A 142 18.84 -11.16 10.89
CA VAL A 142 17.53 -11.81 11.00
C VAL A 142 17.39 -12.82 9.86
N GLN A 143 17.01 -14.05 10.19
CA GLN A 143 16.65 -15.08 9.23
C GLN A 143 15.21 -15.52 9.49
N LEU A 144 14.33 -15.23 8.54
CA LEU A 144 12.91 -15.54 8.62
C LEU A 144 12.64 -17.01 8.30
N LYS A 145 11.63 -17.58 8.96
CA LYS A 145 11.13 -18.91 8.62
C LYS A 145 10.36 -18.83 7.30
N GLN A 146 10.55 -19.80 6.41
CA GLN A 146 9.81 -19.83 5.15
C GLN A 146 8.31 -20.08 5.43
N VAL A 147 7.44 -19.35 4.71
CA VAL A 147 6.00 -19.57 4.74
C VAL A 147 5.67 -20.83 3.93
N ILE A 148 4.84 -21.71 4.49
CA ILE A 148 4.37 -22.93 3.82
C ILE A 148 2.93 -22.69 3.36
N PRO A 149 2.69 -22.46 2.06
CA PRO A 149 1.33 -22.31 1.55
C PRO A 149 0.59 -23.66 1.59
N ARG A 150 -0.67 -23.66 2.03
CA ARG A 150 -1.50 -24.87 2.12
C ARG A 150 -2.58 -24.91 1.06
N THR A 151 -3.28 -23.80 0.82
CA THR A 151 -4.36 -23.75 -0.17
C THR A 151 -3.82 -23.49 -1.58
N GLN A 152 -4.62 -23.78 -2.61
CA GLN A 152 -4.25 -23.48 -3.99
C GLN A 152 -4.03 -21.96 -4.20
N ALA A 153 -4.85 -21.13 -3.55
CA ALA A 153 -4.70 -19.67 -3.57
C ALA A 153 -3.37 -19.24 -2.95
N GLU A 154 -3.02 -19.77 -1.76
CA GLU A 154 -1.75 -19.48 -1.11
C GLU A 154 -0.54 -19.95 -1.94
N GLN A 155 -0.65 -21.09 -2.61
CA GLN A 155 0.42 -21.59 -3.50
C GLN A 155 0.64 -20.65 -4.69
N MET A 156 -0.45 -20.13 -5.26
CA MET A 156 -0.41 -19.14 -6.34
C MET A 156 0.16 -17.80 -5.84
N GLU A 157 -0.28 -17.31 -4.70
CA GLU A 157 0.25 -16.07 -4.11
C GLU A 157 1.74 -16.17 -3.80
N TYR A 158 2.18 -17.33 -3.29
CA TYR A 158 3.59 -17.61 -2.97
C TYR A 158 4.49 -17.61 -4.22
N SER A 159 4.00 -18.15 -5.35
CA SER A 159 4.74 -18.14 -6.61
C SER A 159 4.79 -16.73 -7.21
N LEU A 160 3.65 -16.03 -7.26
CA LEU A 160 3.57 -14.65 -7.74
C LEU A 160 4.40 -13.67 -6.90
N ALA A 161 4.55 -13.91 -5.60
CA ALA A 161 5.39 -13.09 -4.73
C ALA A 161 6.88 -13.11 -5.13
N ALA A 162 7.38 -14.23 -5.67
CA ALA A 162 8.74 -14.29 -6.21
C ALA A 162 8.88 -13.45 -7.47
N GLU A 163 7.91 -13.54 -8.38
CA GLU A 163 7.94 -12.79 -9.63
C GLU A 163 7.82 -11.29 -9.38
N ARG A 164 6.92 -10.85 -8.49
CA ARG A 164 6.83 -9.44 -8.07
C ARG A 164 8.15 -8.93 -7.49
N ARG A 165 8.80 -9.72 -6.62
CA ARG A 165 10.12 -9.36 -6.09
C ARG A 165 11.16 -9.21 -7.20
N ARG A 166 11.19 -10.13 -8.17
CA ARG A 166 12.09 -10.05 -9.32
C ARG A 166 11.85 -8.77 -10.12
N MET A 167 10.59 -8.44 -10.40
CA MET A 167 10.21 -7.21 -11.11
C MET A 167 10.66 -5.96 -10.37
N ARG A 168 10.47 -5.88 -9.04
CA ARG A 168 10.92 -4.73 -8.23
C ARG A 168 12.43 -4.48 -8.34
N LEU A 169 13.23 -5.55 -8.27
CA LEU A 169 14.69 -5.44 -8.37
C LEU A 169 15.12 -4.96 -9.75
N ILE A 170 14.55 -5.54 -10.80
CA ILE A 170 14.82 -5.13 -12.18
C ILE A 170 14.36 -3.67 -12.41
N HIS A 171 13.19 -3.30 -11.91
CA HIS A 171 12.66 -1.94 -12.03
C HIS A 171 13.59 -0.91 -11.37
N ALA A 172 14.10 -1.22 -10.18
CA ALA A 172 15.07 -0.38 -9.49
C ALA A 172 16.40 -0.25 -10.28
N GLU A 173 16.89 -1.33 -10.88
CA GLU A 173 18.08 -1.29 -11.76
C GLU A 173 17.83 -0.41 -12.98
N ILE A 174 16.70 -0.59 -13.68
CA ILE A 174 16.34 0.19 -14.87
C ILE A 174 16.24 1.68 -14.54
N ILE A 175 15.57 2.04 -13.45
CA ILE A 175 15.43 3.45 -13.04
C ILE A 175 16.81 4.05 -12.75
N ASN A 176 17.67 3.34 -12.02
CA ASN A 176 19.02 3.83 -11.72
C ASN A 176 19.85 4.01 -12.99
N ASP A 177 19.76 3.07 -13.93
CA ASP A 177 20.44 3.16 -15.22
C ASP A 177 19.94 4.36 -16.03
N LEU A 178 18.62 4.57 -16.11
CA LEU A 178 18.02 5.73 -16.78
C LEU A 178 18.50 7.05 -16.16
N LEU A 179 18.46 7.16 -14.84
CA LEU A 179 18.94 8.35 -14.11
C LEU A 179 20.43 8.60 -14.35
N SER A 180 21.25 7.56 -14.45
CA SER A 180 22.69 7.68 -14.74
C SER A 180 22.97 8.08 -16.19
N SER A 181 22.11 7.67 -17.13
CA SER A 181 22.25 7.92 -18.57
C SER A 181 21.70 9.29 -19.01
N CYS A 182 20.80 9.90 -18.22
CA CYS A 182 20.28 11.25 -18.44
C CYS A 182 21.35 12.31 -18.19
N SER A 183 22.25 12.47 -19.15
CA SER A 183 23.16 13.61 -19.28
C SER A 183 22.42 14.78 -19.93
N SER A 184 22.24 15.86 -19.18
CA SER A 184 21.89 17.23 -19.58
C SER A 184 21.39 17.43 -21.03
N GLN A 185 20.22 16.89 -21.38
CA GLN A 185 19.53 17.32 -22.60
C GLN A 185 18.79 18.62 -22.28
N THR A 186 19.33 19.71 -22.81
CA THR A 186 18.77 21.06 -22.76
C THR A 186 17.29 21.06 -23.15
N VAL A 187 16.50 21.67 -22.27
CA VAL A 187 15.06 21.97 -22.35
C VAL A 187 14.76 22.78 -23.62
N SER A 188 14.63 22.12 -24.78
CA SER A 188 14.32 22.80 -26.05
C SER A 188 12.98 22.40 -26.67
N GLU A 189 12.20 21.51 -26.02
CA GLU A 189 10.90 21.05 -26.53
C GLU A 189 9.67 21.71 -25.87
N CYS A 190 9.83 22.71 -24.99
CA CYS A 190 8.69 23.28 -24.23
C CYS A 190 8.03 24.53 -24.83
N LEU A 191 8.43 25.00 -26.02
CA LEU A 191 7.91 26.23 -26.61
C LEU A 191 6.84 25.92 -27.67
N ASP A 192 5.59 25.71 -27.22
CA ASP A 192 4.37 26.05 -28.02
C ASP A 192 3.02 25.77 -27.30
N TYR A 193 2.99 25.56 -25.98
CA TYR A 193 1.73 25.43 -25.24
C TYR A 193 1.33 26.77 -24.60
N GLN A 194 0.42 27.50 -25.24
CA GLN A 194 -0.09 28.80 -24.76
C GLN A 194 -0.80 28.74 -23.39
N GLU A 195 -1.16 27.54 -22.90
CA GLU A 195 -1.75 27.30 -21.57
C GLU A 195 -0.85 26.48 -20.63
N ALA A 196 0.46 26.40 -20.89
CA ALA A 196 1.38 25.69 -20.00
C ALA A 196 1.44 26.35 -18.62
N VAL A 197 1.24 25.56 -17.56
CA VAL A 197 1.42 25.99 -16.16
C VAL A 197 2.82 25.57 -15.71
N PRO A 198 3.68 26.51 -15.26
CA PRO A 198 4.99 26.16 -14.73
C PRO A 198 4.88 25.25 -13.50
N ALA A 199 5.72 24.22 -13.43
CA ALA A 199 5.77 23.28 -12.30
C ALA A 199 6.06 23.98 -10.95
N GLU A 200 6.71 25.14 -10.96
CA GLU A 200 6.94 25.97 -9.77
C GLU A 200 5.63 26.34 -9.05
N ARG A 201 4.52 26.48 -9.77
CA ARG A 201 3.20 26.81 -9.19
C ARG A 201 2.57 25.64 -8.44
N THR A 202 3.07 24.43 -8.65
CA THR A 202 2.55 23.19 -8.06
C THR A 202 3.45 22.69 -6.93
N ARG A 203 4.59 23.35 -6.70
CA ARG A 203 5.54 22.99 -5.65
C ARG A 203 4.91 23.24 -4.27
N VAL A 204 4.87 22.19 -3.46
CA VAL A 204 4.42 22.23 -2.07
C VAL A 204 5.50 21.60 -1.21
N GLU A 205 5.78 22.23 -0.08
CA GLU A 205 6.70 21.72 0.92
C GLU A 205 5.95 21.63 2.25
N SER A 206 6.13 20.52 2.97
CA SER A 206 5.64 20.36 4.33
C SER A 206 6.75 19.79 5.20
N VAL A 207 6.76 20.18 6.47
CA VAL A 207 7.70 19.70 7.48
C VAL A 207 6.90 19.17 8.64
N GLU A 208 7.04 17.89 8.92
CA GLU A 208 6.31 17.18 9.96
C GLU A 208 7.29 16.73 11.06
N LEU A 209 6.98 17.03 12.31
CA LEU A 209 7.76 16.54 13.44
C LEU A 209 7.36 15.09 13.76
N VAL A 210 8.34 14.18 13.78
CA VAL A 210 8.11 12.80 14.22
C VAL A 210 7.93 12.80 15.74
N LEU A 211 6.72 12.45 16.19
CA LEU A 211 6.35 12.34 17.60
C LEU A 211 6.25 10.87 18.00
N PRO A 212 6.27 10.53 19.30
CA PRO A 212 6.16 9.14 19.76
C PRO A 212 4.99 8.33 19.15
N PRO A 213 3.79 8.88 18.90
CA PRO A 213 2.71 8.14 18.24
C PRO A 213 2.97 7.77 16.77
N HIS A 214 3.99 8.38 16.13
CA HIS A 214 4.33 8.17 14.72
C HIS A 214 5.35 7.05 14.54
N ALA A 215 5.94 6.56 15.63
CA ALA A 215 6.98 5.54 15.60
C ALA A 215 6.56 4.30 16.38
N ASN A 216 7.15 3.16 16.00
CA ASN A 216 7.04 1.94 16.78
C ASN A 216 7.83 2.05 18.09
N HIS A 217 7.72 1.02 18.93
CA HIS A 217 8.42 0.93 20.22
C HIS A 217 9.96 0.94 20.10
N GLN A 218 10.51 0.83 18.88
CA GLN A 218 11.94 0.93 18.56
C GLN A 218 12.32 2.28 17.92
N VAL A 219 11.43 3.28 18.00
CA VAL A 219 11.67 4.65 17.48
C VAL A 219 11.81 4.69 15.95
N SER A 220 11.36 3.66 15.23
CA SER A 220 11.26 3.70 13.77
C SER A 220 9.89 4.19 13.35
N THR A 221 9.83 5.24 12.54
CA THR A 221 8.58 5.80 12.02
C THR A 221 7.80 4.75 11.22
N PHE A 222 6.48 4.66 11.41
CA PHE A 222 5.63 3.78 10.61
C PHE A 222 5.57 4.25 9.16
N GLY A 223 5.74 3.32 8.20
CA GLY A 223 5.66 3.63 6.78
C GLY A 223 4.32 4.25 6.39
N GLY A 224 3.24 3.77 7.00
CA GLY A 224 1.88 4.30 6.83
C GLY A 224 1.73 5.75 7.25
N GLN A 225 2.47 6.19 8.27
CA GLN A 225 2.45 7.58 8.70
C GLN A 225 3.15 8.49 7.68
N ILE A 226 4.28 8.03 7.12
CA ILE A 226 5.01 8.75 6.07
C ILE A 226 4.14 8.84 4.81
N MET A 227 3.53 7.73 4.38
CA MET A 227 2.63 7.69 3.24
C MET A 227 1.44 8.66 3.40
N ALA A 228 0.87 8.76 4.61
CA ALA A 228 -0.20 9.69 4.89
C ALA A 228 0.23 11.16 4.72
N TRP A 229 1.42 11.52 5.20
CA TRP A 229 1.97 12.86 5.00
C TRP A 229 2.27 13.15 3.53
N MET A 230 2.84 12.18 2.81
CA MET A 230 3.10 12.30 1.37
C MET A 230 1.81 12.53 0.58
N GLU A 231 0.75 11.78 0.87
CA GLU A 231 -0.56 11.95 0.22
C GLU A 231 -1.13 13.36 0.45
N ASN A 232 -1.07 13.87 1.68
CA ASN A 232 -1.52 15.22 1.98
C ASN A 232 -0.80 16.27 1.13
N VAL A 233 0.53 16.19 1.04
CA VAL A 233 1.35 17.13 0.23
C VAL A 233 1.02 16.99 -1.26
N ALA A 234 0.90 15.76 -1.76
CA ALA A 234 0.55 15.49 -3.15
C ALA A 234 -0.84 16.06 -3.49
N THR A 235 -1.82 15.90 -2.60
CA THR A 235 -3.18 16.43 -2.76
C THR A 235 -3.22 17.95 -2.74
N ILE A 236 -2.38 18.62 -1.96
CA ILE A 236 -2.25 20.09 -2.03
C ILE A 236 -1.62 20.49 -3.37
N SER A 237 -0.54 19.83 -3.78
CA SER A 237 0.18 20.13 -5.03
C SER A 237 -0.73 20.01 -6.25
N ALA A 238 -1.50 18.94 -6.34
CA ALA A 238 -2.42 18.71 -7.44
C ALA A 238 -3.70 19.57 -7.39
N ARG A 239 -3.99 20.25 -6.27
CA ARG A 239 -5.00 21.32 -6.25
C ARG A 239 -4.46 22.64 -6.80
N CYS A 240 -3.17 22.92 -6.67
CA CYS A 240 -2.55 24.14 -7.20
C CYS A 240 -2.58 24.22 -8.74
N THR A 241 -2.68 23.09 -9.44
CA THR A 241 -2.87 23.02 -10.90
C THR A 241 -4.30 23.22 -11.36
N TYR A 242 -5.28 23.22 -10.44
CA TYR A 242 -6.66 22.93 -10.80
C TYR A 242 -7.51 24.17 -11.12
N LYS A 243 -7.92 24.30 -12.38
CA LYS A 243 -9.16 24.99 -12.81
C LYS A 243 -9.99 24.01 -13.65
N LYS A 244 -11.03 23.41 -13.04
CA LYS A 244 -12.02 22.45 -13.63
C LYS A 244 -11.47 21.04 -14.01
N TYR A 245 -12.11 19.99 -13.47
CA TYR A 245 -12.29 18.57 -13.92
C TYR A 245 -11.83 17.43 -13.00
N ASN A 246 -12.79 16.59 -12.58
CA ASN A 246 -12.75 15.53 -11.55
C ASN A 246 -11.40 14.85 -11.24
N ILE A 247 -11.07 14.78 -9.95
CA ILE A 247 -9.77 14.45 -9.34
C ILE A 247 -9.47 12.94 -9.22
N TYR A 248 -10.41 12.05 -9.56
CA TYR A 248 -10.34 10.65 -9.12
C TYR A 248 -9.45 9.69 -9.93
N LYS A 249 -8.75 10.16 -10.99
CA LYS A 249 -7.93 9.28 -11.86
C LYS A 249 -6.42 9.51 -11.82
N MET A 250 -5.93 10.46 -11.02
CA MET A 250 -4.53 10.91 -11.10
C MET A 250 -3.75 10.80 -9.78
N TYR A 251 -4.12 9.87 -8.90
CA TYR A 251 -3.47 9.71 -7.61
C TYR A 251 -3.04 8.26 -7.42
N ILE A 252 -1.71 8.04 -7.49
CA ILE A 252 -0.87 7.04 -6.79
C ILE A 252 0.41 6.72 -7.57
N PHE A 253 0.51 7.04 -8.87
CA PHE A 253 1.72 6.76 -9.63
C PHE A 253 2.98 7.50 -9.16
N LEU A 254 2.86 8.53 -8.31
CA LEU A 254 3.98 9.39 -7.91
C LEU A 254 4.48 9.22 -6.46
N ILE A 255 3.83 8.39 -5.64
CA ILE A 255 4.16 8.28 -4.20
C ILE A 255 5.12 7.12 -3.90
N LEU A 256 5.27 6.14 -4.79
CA LEU A 256 5.94 4.87 -4.44
C LEU A 256 7.42 4.77 -4.84
N ASP A 257 7.89 5.57 -5.81
CA ASP A 257 9.30 5.52 -6.23
C ASP A 257 10.28 6.23 -5.26
N LEU A 258 9.78 7.07 -4.35
CA LEU A 258 10.61 7.79 -3.36
C LEU A 258 10.92 6.98 -2.10
N PHE A 259 10.31 5.81 -1.92
CA PHE A 259 10.47 5.02 -0.69
C PHE A 259 11.87 4.39 -0.55
N ILE A 260 12.63 4.30 -1.65
CA ILE A 260 13.98 3.70 -1.66
C ILE A 260 15.06 4.65 -1.09
N ILE A 261 14.78 5.94 -0.89
CA ILE A 261 15.83 6.94 -0.56
C ILE A 261 15.95 7.23 0.95
N PHE A 262 14.97 6.86 1.79
CA PHE A 262 14.92 7.30 3.20
C PHE A 262 14.94 6.19 4.28
N VAL A 263 15.35 4.95 3.96
CA VAL A 263 15.56 3.86 4.95
C VAL A 263 17.03 3.48 5.11
#